data_AF-A0A067CRJ5-F1
#
_entry.id   AF-A0A067CRJ5-F1
#
_cell.length_a   1.000
_cell.length_b   1.000
_cell.length_c   1.000
_cell.angle_alpha   90.00
_cell.angle_beta   90.00
_cell.angle_gamma   90.00
#
_symmetry.space_group_name_H-M   'P 1'
#
loop_
_entity.id
_entity.type
_entity.pdbx_description
1 polymer ?
#
loop_
_entity_poly.entity_id
_entity_poly.type
_entity_poly.pdbx_seq_one_letter_code
_entity_poly.pdbx_strand_id
1 'polypeptide(L)'
;MDRVRSALDELVLQAKKSFRSLAEDDRSPVEKLLDMHLDDAALVGPPTAALHDFASRTFNVVDCKRILQRLWHMIETAPDRPHVLRKVLVVLHHCVLHGSDAFLNAALAKKPLLRDLALHYNRDESQQYRYSKDVDAGAGVRKLAADLFDVLHSPPALHDARSAALQLQKKLSASGIGLLSPSASPRPSTYFDTSRPAPYTDDPSPSSWELGGRGHVCHDVKDAADAH
;
A
#
# COMPACT_ATOMS: atom_id res chain seq x y z
N MET A 1 -55.92 6.49 -24.27
CA MET A 1 -54.52 6.84 -24.63
C MET A 1 -53.68 7.09 -23.38
N ASP A 2 -54.22 7.66 -22.31
CA ASP A 2 -53.44 8.09 -21.13
C ASP A 2 -52.97 6.94 -20.21
N ARG A 3 -53.72 5.85 -20.13
CA ARG A 3 -53.32 4.65 -19.37
C ARG A 3 -52.08 3.95 -19.95
N VAL A 4 -51.95 3.96 -21.27
CA VAL A 4 -50.80 3.36 -21.97
C VAL A 4 -49.55 4.23 -21.77
N ARG A 5 -49.71 5.55 -21.77
CA ARG A 5 -48.63 6.49 -21.46
C ARG A 5 -48.17 6.36 -20.01
N SER A 6 -49.11 6.29 -19.06
CA SER A 6 -48.79 6.07 -17.64
C SER A 6 -48.05 4.75 -17.40
N ALA A 7 -48.46 3.66 -18.07
CA ALA A 7 -47.79 2.37 -17.95
C ALA A 7 -46.38 2.39 -18.57
N LEU A 8 -46.19 3.12 -19.68
CA LEU A 8 -44.88 3.30 -20.30
C LEU A 8 -43.96 4.15 -19.42
N ASP A 9 -44.48 5.23 -18.83
CA ASP A 9 -43.72 6.10 -17.92
C ASP A 9 -43.33 5.35 -16.64
N GLU A 10 -44.21 4.50 -16.11
CA GLU A 10 -43.93 3.65 -14.96
C GLU A 10 -42.87 2.59 -15.28
N LEU A 11 -42.92 1.98 -16.47
CA LEU A 11 -41.92 1.03 -16.95
C LEU A 11 -40.56 1.70 -17.23
N VAL A 12 -40.55 2.94 -17.73
CA VAL A 12 -39.33 3.76 -17.90
C VAL A 12 -38.76 4.18 -16.55
N LEU A 13 -39.60 4.50 -15.57
CA LEU A 13 -39.17 4.79 -14.19
C LEU A 13 -38.59 3.56 -13.52
N GLN A 14 -39.20 2.39 -13.75
CA GLN A 14 -38.73 1.12 -13.22
C GLN A 14 -37.42 0.72 -13.89
N ALA A 15 -37.29 0.85 -15.21
CA ALA A 15 -36.04 0.63 -15.94
C ALA A 15 -34.93 1.61 -15.50
N LYS A 16 -35.24 2.89 -15.26
CA LYS A 16 -34.28 3.86 -14.72
C LYS A 16 -33.86 3.54 -13.28
N LYS A 17 -34.78 3.05 -12.44
CA LYS A 17 -34.49 2.59 -11.08
C LYS A 17 -33.64 1.32 -11.10
N SER A 18 -33.95 0.36 -11.97
CA SER A 18 -33.17 -0.86 -12.18
C SER A 18 -31.78 -0.55 -12.73
N PHE A 19 -31.65 0.41 -13.65
CA PHE A 19 -30.35 0.87 -14.13
C PHE A 19 -29.55 1.59 -13.04
N ARG A 20 -30.19 2.37 -12.16
CA ARG A 20 -29.53 2.96 -10.99
C ARG A 20 -29.15 1.93 -9.94
N SER A 21 -29.91 0.85 -9.77
CA SER A 21 -29.56 -0.23 -8.84
C SER A 21 -28.52 -1.20 -9.42
N LEU A 22 -28.42 -1.32 -10.75
CA LEU A 22 -27.31 -2.01 -11.43
C LEU A 22 -26.03 -1.15 -11.48
N ALA A 23 -26.17 0.17 -11.39
CA ALA A 23 -25.09 1.13 -11.21
C ALA A 23 -24.69 1.31 -9.73
N GLU A 24 -24.83 0.27 -8.90
CA GLU A 24 -24.55 0.36 -7.46
C GLU A 24 -23.07 0.57 -7.11
N ASP A 25 -22.17 0.50 -8.08
CA ASP A 25 -20.76 0.80 -7.88
C ASP A 25 -20.23 1.80 -8.91
N ASP A 26 -20.59 3.07 -8.70
CA ASP A 26 -20.12 4.28 -9.40
C ASP A 26 -18.59 4.51 -9.26
N ARG A 27 -17.87 3.61 -8.57
CA ARG A 27 -16.42 3.70 -8.41
C ARG A 27 -15.73 3.49 -9.76
N SER A 28 -14.75 4.33 -10.02
CA SER A 28 -13.86 4.18 -11.17
C SER A 28 -13.04 2.89 -11.06
N PRO A 29 -12.53 2.35 -12.19
CA PRO A 29 -11.74 1.12 -12.17
C PRO A 29 -10.52 1.18 -11.22
N VAL A 30 -9.88 2.33 -11.10
CA VAL A 30 -8.75 2.52 -10.19
C VAL A 30 -9.16 2.51 -8.72
N GLU A 31 -10.35 3.01 -8.39
CA GLU A 31 -10.90 2.94 -7.03
C GLU A 31 -11.26 1.50 -6.66
N LYS A 32 -11.85 0.73 -7.59
CA LYS A 32 -12.14 -0.69 -7.38
C LYS A 32 -10.85 -1.50 -7.16
N LEU A 33 -9.83 -1.25 -7.98
CA LEU A 33 -8.51 -1.86 -7.83
C LEU A 33 -7.89 -1.51 -6.47
N LEU A 34 -8.01 -0.25 -6.05
CA LEU A 34 -7.50 0.20 -4.76
C LEU A 34 -8.23 -0.51 -3.61
N ASP A 35 -9.56 -0.56 -3.65
CA ASP A 35 -10.37 -1.22 -2.64
C ASP A 35 -10.05 -2.71 -2.50
N MET A 36 -9.82 -3.41 -3.62
CA MET A 36 -9.40 -4.81 -3.62
C MET A 36 -8.10 -5.04 -2.83
N HIS A 37 -7.15 -4.10 -2.90
CA HIS A 37 -5.88 -4.20 -2.17
C HIS A 37 -5.95 -3.66 -0.74
N LEU A 38 -6.90 -2.78 -0.46
CA LEU A 38 -7.12 -2.18 0.86
C LEU A 38 -8.08 -2.96 1.75
N ASP A 39 -8.78 -3.96 1.21
CA ASP A 39 -9.76 -4.77 1.93
C ASP A 39 -9.18 -5.40 3.20
N ASP A 40 -10.00 -5.48 4.25
CA ASP A 40 -9.61 -5.93 5.59
C ASP A 40 -9.43 -7.46 5.65
N ALA A 41 -10.07 -8.19 4.73
CA ALA A 41 -9.96 -9.65 4.64
C ALA A 41 -8.54 -10.14 4.33
N ALA A 42 -7.74 -9.32 3.63
CA ALA A 42 -6.35 -9.65 3.33
C ALA A 42 -5.44 -9.13 4.45
N LEU A 43 -4.93 -10.02 5.32
CA LEU A 43 -3.96 -9.63 6.36
C LEU A 43 -2.60 -9.17 5.80
N VAL A 44 -2.32 -9.53 4.54
CA VAL A 44 -1.11 -9.18 3.81
C VAL A 44 -1.22 -7.77 3.22
N GLY A 45 -0.13 -7.00 3.28
CA GLY A 45 -0.06 -5.68 2.64
C GLY A 45 -0.18 -5.75 1.11
N PRO A 46 -0.46 -4.62 0.44
CA PRO A 46 -0.52 -4.58 -1.01
C PRO A 46 0.80 -5.08 -1.63
N PRO A 47 0.77 -5.94 -2.64
CA PRO A 47 1.99 -6.44 -3.27
C PRO A 47 2.74 -5.29 -3.96
N THR A 48 4.07 -5.36 -3.99
CA THR A 48 4.93 -4.32 -4.60
C THR A 48 4.55 -4.00 -6.05
N ALA A 49 4.11 -5.01 -6.81
CA ALA A 49 3.61 -4.81 -8.17
C ALA A 49 2.39 -3.88 -8.22
N ALA A 50 1.44 -4.04 -7.30
CA ALA A 50 0.26 -3.16 -7.20
C ALA A 50 0.67 -1.75 -6.75
N LEU A 51 1.60 -1.65 -5.80
CA LEU A 51 2.14 -0.34 -5.36
C LEU A 51 2.77 0.44 -6.53
N HIS A 52 3.55 -0.23 -7.38
CA HIS A 52 4.11 0.37 -8.58
C HIS A 52 3.03 0.71 -9.63
N ASP A 53 2.01 -0.13 -9.80
CA ASP A 53 0.88 0.18 -10.69
C ASP A 53 0.19 1.48 -10.23
N PHE A 54 -0.16 1.60 -8.95
CA PHE A 54 -0.77 2.83 -8.41
C PHE A 54 0.14 4.05 -8.58
N ALA A 55 1.44 3.92 -8.27
CA ALA A 55 2.40 5.00 -8.47
C ALA A 55 2.45 5.45 -9.95
N SER A 56 2.46 4.51 -10.90
CA SER A 56 2.46 4.81 -12.33
C SER A 56 1.15 5.49 -12.80
N ARG A 57 0.01 5.11 -12.23
CA ARG A 57 -1.29 5.74 -12.52
C ARG A 57 -1.40 7.17 -12.01
N THR A 58 -0.61 7.56 -11.00
CA THR A 58 -0.59 8.96 -10.53
C THR A 58 -0.11 9.96 -11.59
N PHE A 59 0.54 9.52 -12.67
CA PHE A 59 0.90 10.37 -13.80
C PHE A 59 -0.32 10.70 -14.70
N ASN A 60 -1.40 9.92 -14.61
CA ASN A 60 -2.69 10.27 -15.21
C ASN A 60 -3.46 11.21 -14.28
N VAL A 61 -3.87 12.37 -14.78
CA VAL A 61 -4.53 13.42 -13.97
C VAL A 61 -5.86 12.97 -13.38
N VAL A 62 -6.62 12.12 -14.09
CA VAL A 62 -7.90 11.60 -13.61
C VAL A 62 -7.67 10.57 -12.52
N ASP A 63 -6.82 9.57 -12.78
CA ASP A 63 -6.53 8.52 -11.81
C ASP A 63 -5.86 9.07 -10.56
N CYS A 64 -4.93 10.02 -10.69
CA CYS A 64 -4.29 10.69 -9.56
C CYS A 64 -5.33 11.31 -8.61
N LYS A 65 -6.31 12.04 -9.15
CA LYS A 65 -7.39 12.63 -8.34
C LYS A 65 -8.23 11.56 -7.65
N ARG A 66 -8.58 10.49 -8.35
CA ARG A 66 -9.39 9.38 -7.81
C ARG A 66 -8.65 8.62 -6.71
N ILE A 67 -7.38 8.27 -6.94
CA ILE A 67 -6.52 7.61 -5.95
C ILE A 67 -6.41 8.48 -4.70
N LEU A 68 -6.07 9.77 -4.84
CA LEU A 68 -5.99 10.69 -3.69
C LEU A 68 -7.31 10.77 -2.92
N GLN A 69 -8.42 11.05 -3.62
CA GLN A 69 -9.74 11.16 -3.00
C GLN A 69 -10.09 9.89 -2.23
N ARG A 70 -9.84 8.71 -2.81
CA ARG A 70 -10.15 7.44 -2.18
C ARG A 70 -9.27 7.16 -0.97
N LEU A 71 -7.96 7.38 -1.06
CA LEU A 71 -7.03 7.20 0.08
C LEU A 71 -7.41 8.11 1.25
N TRP A 72 -7.69 9.39 1.00
CA TRP A 72 -8.07 10.33 2.06
C TRP A 72 -9.44 9.98 2.66
N HIS A 73 -10.41 9.62 1.82
CA HIS A 73 -11.71 9.16 2.29
C HIS A 73 -11.60 7.93 3.19
N MET A 74 -10.70 6.99 2.86
CA MET A 74 -10.46 5.81 3.69
C MET A 74 -9.80 6.17 5.03
N ILE A 75 -8.90 7.18 5.06
CA ILE A 75 -8.34 7.69 6.32
C ILE A 75 -9.44 8.23 7.24
N GLU A 76 -10.39 8.98 6.67
CA GLU A 76 -11.47 9.62 7.43
C GLU A 76 -12.58 8.64 7.85
N THR A 77 -12.87 7.63 7.05
CA THR A 77 -14.02 6.71 7.26
C THR A 77 -13.66 5.37 7.89
N ALA A 78 -12.36 5.07 8.07
CA ALA A 78 -11.90 3.81 8.64
C ALA A 78 -11.10 3.94 9.96
N PRO A 79 -11.43 4.86 10.90
CA PRO A 79 -10.63 5.08 12.10
C PRO A 79 -10.52 3.83 12.99
N ASP A 80 -11.54 2.97 12.98
CA ASP A 80 -11.58 1.75 13.79
C ASP A 80 -10.91 0.54 13.14
N ARG A 81 -10.34 0.71 11.93
CA ARG A 81 -9.74 -0.36 11.12
C ARG A 81 -8.25 -0.11 10.90
N PRO A 82 -7.39 -0.38 11.91
CA PRO A 82 -5.97 -0.08 11.85
C PRO A 82 -5.23 -0.80 10.72
N HIS A 83 -5.65 -2.03 10.36
CA HIS A 83 -5.05 -2.77 9.26
C HIS A 83 -5.28 -2.10 7.91
N VAL A 84 -6.51 -1.65 7.66
CA VAL A 84 -6.88 -0.89 6.46
C VAL A 84 -6.09 0.43 6.41
N LEU A 85 -6.06 1.19 7.50
CA LEU A 85 -5.31 2.45 7.56
C LEU A 85 -3.81 2.25 7.32
N ARG A 86 -3.23 1.18 7.86
CA ARG A 86 -1.83 0.82 7.59
C ARG A 86 -1.60 0.62 6.10
N LYS A 87 -2.47 -0.14 5.41
CA LYS A 87 -2.37 -0.35 3.95
C LYS A 87 -2.51 0.94 3.17
N VAL A 88 -3.47 1.80 3.56
CA VAL A 88 -3.67 3.12 2.94
C VAL A 88 -2.40 3.97 3.03
N LEU A 89 -1.79 4.03 4.22
CA LEU A 89 -0.54 4.76 4.43
C LEU A 89 0.64 4.16 3.65
N VAL A 90 0.70 2.84 3.49
CA VAL A 90 1.71 2.17 2.63
C VAL A 90 1.54 2.60 1.16
N VAL A 91 0.32 2.58 0.62
CA VAL A 91 0.07 3.03 -0.76
C VAL A 91 0.42 4.51 -0.91
N LEU A 92 -0.03 5.34 0.03
CA LEU A 92 0.25 6.78 0.03
C LEU A 92 1.75 7.06 0.03
N HIS A 93 2.50 6.42 0.94
CA HIS A 93 3.94 6.55 1.05
C HIS A 93 4.65 6.11 -0.24
N HIS A 94 4.28 4.97 -0.80
CA HIS A 94 4.87 4.50 -2.05
C HIS A 94 4.60 5.47 -3.23
N CYS A 95 3.38 6.00 -3.33
CA CYS A 95 3.03 6.98 -4.36
C CYS A 95 3.75 8.33 -4.17
N VAL A 96 4.03 8.75 -2.93
CA VAL A 96 4.85 9.94 -2.64
C VAL A 96 6.29 9.77 -3.12
N LEU A 97 6.84 8.55 -3.10
CA LEU A 97 8.22 8.30 -3.54
C LEU A 97 8.35 8.03 -5.05
N HIS A 98 7.38 7.32 -5.64
CA HIS A 98 7.48 6.84 -7.02
C HIS A 98 6.50 7.51 -8.00
N GLY A 99 5.52 8.26 -7.48
CA GLY A 99 4.47 8.88 -8.27
C GLY A 99 4.78 10.30 -8.75
N SER A 100 3.78 10.91 -9.36
CA SER A 100 3.86 12.25 -9.95
C SER A 100 4.02 13.36 -8.91
N ASP A 101 4.58 14.49 -9.32
CA ASP A 101 4.71 15.66 -8.44
C ASP A 101 3.35 16.26 -8.07
N ALA A 102 2.34 16.08 -8.93
CA ALA A 102 0.96 16.46 -8.61
C ALA A 102 0.42 15.70 -7.38
N PHE A 103 0.73 14.40 -7.28
CA PHE A 103 0.38 13.58 -6.13
C PHE A 103 1.11 14.04 -4.86
N LEU A 104 2.41 14.29 -4.99
CA LEU A 104 3.23 14.82 -3.89
C LEU A 104 2.70 16.15 -3.36
N ASN A 105 2.40 17.11 -4.24
CA ASN A 105 1.90 18.42 -3.85
C ASN A 105 0.56 18.32 -3.11
N ALA A 106 -0.32 17.43 -3.54
CA ALA A 106 -1.56 17.15 -2.84
C ALA A 106 -1.34 16.51 -1.46
N ALA A 107 -0.36 15.60 -1.33
CA ALA A 107 0.02 15.00 -0.07
C ALA A 107 0.63 16.02 0.91
N LEU A 108 1.48 16.94 0.42
CA LEU A 108 2.05 18.04 1.21
C LEU A 108 0.97 18.91 1.86
N ALA A 109 -0.13 19.19 1.13
CA ALA A 109 -1.25 19.95 1.67
C ALA A 109 -1.97 19.25 2.85
N LYS A 110 -1.84 17.92 2.96
CA LYS A 110 -2.43 17.10 4.01
C LYS A 110 -1.42 16.72 5.11
N LYS A 111 -0.21 17.31 5.12
CA LYS A 111 0.83 17.08 6.14
C LYS A 111 0.33 17.23 7.60
N PRO A 112 -0.53 18.21 7.95
CA PRO A 112 -1.05 18.32 9.32
C PRO A 112 -1.84 17.08 9.77
N LEU A 113 -2.66 16.50 8.88
CA LEU A 113 -3.42 15.29 9.17
C LEU A 113 -2.50 14.10 9.48
N LEU A 114 -1.39 13.97 8.74
CA LEU A 114 -0.38 12.93 8.99
C LEU A 114 0.30 13.12 10.35
N ARG A 115 0.58 14.37 10.74
CA ARG A 115 1.10 14.68 12.08
C ARG A 115 0.11 14.27 13.16
N ASP A 116 -1.17 14.57 12.97
CA ASP A 116 -2.21 14.23 13.94
C ASP A 116 -2.38 12.72 14.09
N LEU A 117 -2.31 11.97 12.98
CA LEU A 117 -2.29 10.51 13.01
C LEU A 117 -1.06 9.97 13.75
N ALA A 118 0.13 10.51 13.48
CA ALA A 118 1.36 10.08 14.14
C ALA A 118 1.32 10.27 15.66
N LEU A 119 0.75 11.39 16.12
CA LEU A 119 0.73 11.76 17.53
C LEU A 119 -0.43 11.09 18.28
N HIS A 120 -1.65 11.14 17.72
CA HIS A 120 -2.88 10.94 18.48
C HIS A 120 -3.68 9.68 18.09
N TYR A 121 -3.39 9.05 16.94
CA TYR A 121 -4.18 7.90 16.48
C TYR A 121 -4.07 6.71 17.45
N ASN A 122 -5.22 6.22 17.92
CA ASN A 122 -5.32 4.98 18.70
C ASN A 122 -4.36 5.03 19.91
N ARG A 123 -4.46 6.11 20.71
CA ARG A 123 -3.67 6.31 21.94
C ARG A 123 -4.40 5.85 23.21
N ASP A 124 -5.72 5.69 23.12
CA ASP A 124 -6.52 5.12 24.20
C ASP A 124 -6.20 3.62 24.35
N GLU A 125 -5.91 3.18 25.57
CA GLU A 125 -5.52 1.79 25.86
C GLU A 125 -6.59 0.79 25.41
N SER A 126 -7.87 1.18 25.53
CA SER A 126 -9.01 0.35 25.11
C SER A 126 -8.99 0.08 23.60
N GLN A 127 -8.43 1.01 22.81
CA GLN A 127 -8.32 0.93 21.36
C GLN A 127 -7.00 0.28 20.92
N GLN A 128 -5.91 0.49 21.68
CA GLN A 128 -4.58 -0.07 21.41
C GLN A 128 -4.59 -1.58 21.45
N TYR A 129 -5.14 -2.13 22.54
CA TYR A 129 -5.08 -3.56 22.84
C TYR A 129 -6.37 -4.29 22.51
N ARG A 130 -7.14 -3.79 21.53
CA ARG A 130 -8.45 -4.33 21.13
C ARG A 130 -8.41 -5.81 20.79
N TYR A 131 -7.33 -6.29 20.18
CA TYR A 131 -7.20 -7.68 19.73
C TYR A 131 -6.42 -8.57 20.70
N SER A 132 -5.46 -8.01 21.45
CA SER A 132 -4.71 -8.71 22.50
C SER A 132 -4.00 -7.71 23.39
N LYS A 133 -3.70 -8.11 24.64
CA LYS A 133 -3.01 -7.27 25.64
C LYS A 133 -1.57 -6.91 25.26
N ASP A 134 -0.96 -7.68 24.36
CA ASP A 134 0.46 -7.54 24.01
C ASP A 134 0.66 -6.89 22.63
N VAL A 135 -0.41 -6.62 21.89
CA VAL A 135 -0.33 -6.07 20.52
C VAL A 135 -1.08 -4.75 20.44
N ASP A 136 -0.31 -3.68 20.29
CA ASP A 136 -0.82 -2.35 19.93
C ASP A 136 -1.17 -2.32 18.44
N ALA A 137 -2.47 -2.37 18.14
CA ALA A 137 -2.99 -2.36 16.78
C ALA A 137 -2.70 -1.05 16.04
N GLY A 138 -2.58 0.06 16.77
CA GLY A 138 -2.36 1.40 16.23
C GLY A 138 -0.90 1.77 15.98
N ALA A 139 0.06 1.07 16.62
CA ALA A 139 1.48 1.38 16.53
C ALA A 139 2.00 1.45 15.08
N GLY A 140 1.59 0.52 14.23
CA GLY A 140 2.00 0.50 12.82
C GLY A 140 1.49 1.69 12.01
N VAL A 141 0.27 2.16 12.30
CA VAL A 141 -0.31 3.35 11.66
C VAL A 141 0.45 4.60 12.09
N ARG A 142 0.69 4.75 13.40
CA ARG A 142 1.43 5.91 13.95
C ARG A 142 2.85 5.98 13.40
N LYS A 143 3.56 4.85 13.32
CA LYS A 143 4.91 4.78 12.76
C LYS A 143 4.93 5.22 11.29
N LEU A 144 4.07 4.65 10.45
CA LEU A 144 4.03 5.02 9.03
C LEU A 144 3.61 6.48 8.80
N ALA A 145 2.70 6.99 9.62
CA ALA A 145 2.30 8.39 9.56
C ALA A 145 3.45 9.34 9.95
N ALA A 146 4.25 8.96 10.95
CA ALA A 146 5.46 9.69 11.35
C ALA A 146 6.51 9.66 10.24
N ASP A 147 6.84 8.47 9.71
CA ASP A 147 7.80 8.31 8.61
C ASP A 147 7.40 9.15 7.39
N LEU A 148 6.11 9.14 7.03
CA LEU A 148 5.59 9.94 5.91
C LEU A 148 5.62 11.44 6.23
N PHE A 149 5.30 11.85 7.46
CA PHE A 149 5.39 13.23 7.88
C PHE A 149 6.84 13.74 7.78
N ASP A 150 7.81 12.97 8.26
CA ASP A 150 9.23 13.33 8.28
C ASP A 150 9.77 13.49 6.85
N VAL A 151 9.44 12.55 5.97
CA VAL A 151 9.77 12.63 4.53
C VAL A 151 9.17 13.89 3.90
N LEU A 152 7.90 14.20 4.18
CA LEU A 152 7.23 15.39 3.65
C LEU A 152 7.66 16.70 4.32
N HIS A 153 8.25 16.64 5.52
CA HIS A 153 8.68 17.81 6.27
C HIS A 153 10.05 18.33 5.79
N SER A 154 10.91 17.44 5.29
CA SER A 154 12.26 17.78 4.85
C SER A 154 12.39 17.68 3.31
N PRO A 155 12.36 18.82 2.59
CA PRO A 155 12.57 18.85 1.14
C PRO A 155 13.85 18.13 0.63
N PRO A 156 15.03 18.27 1.27
CA PRO A 156 16.21 17.55 0.80
C PRO A 156 16.08 16.04 1.02
N ALA A 157 15.56 15.59 2.16
CA ALA A 157 15.35 14.17 2.43
C ALA A 157 14.35 13.55 1.45
N LEU A 158 13.28 14.28 1.09
CA LEU A 158 12.33 13.85 0.07
C LEU A 158 12.98 13.68 -1.31
N HIS A 159 13.80 14.66 -1.71
CA HIS A 159 14.50 14.61 -2.98
C HIS A 159 15.46 13.42 -3.04
N ASP A 160 16.21 13.18 -1.98
CA ASP A 160 17.14 12.05 -1.88
C ASP A 160 16.39 10.72 -1.89
N ALA A 161 15.27 10.61 -1.17
CA ALA A 161 14.44 9.42 -1.16
C ALA A 161 13.85 9.10 -2.54
N ARG A 162 13.31 10.11 -3.26
CA ARG A 162 12.82 9.96 -4.64
C ARG A 162 13.95 9.60 -5.60
N SER A 163 15.13 10.20 -5.44
CA SER A 163 16.31 9.90 -6.27
C SER A 163 16.81 8.46 -6.06
N ALA A 164 16.91 8.01 -4.81
CA ALA A 164 17.32 6.65 -4.46
C ALA A 164 16.30 5.63 -4.98
N ALA A 165 15.00 5.91 -4.85
CA ALA A 165 13.92 5.10 -5.39
C ALA A 165 14.02 4.92 -6.91
N LEU A 166 14.27 6.00 -7.66
CA LEU A 166 14.48 5.95 -9.10
C LEU A 166 15.74 5.16 -9.50
N GLN A 167 16.84 5.32 -8.75
CA GLN A 167 18.06 4.55 -9.00
C GLN A 167 17.85 3.06 -8.75
N LEU A 168 17.15 2.69 -7.67
CA LEU A 168 16.81 1.31 -7.39
C LEU A 168 15.96 0.71 -8.50
N GLN A 169 14.93 1.42 -8.96
CA GLN A 169 14.09 0.98 -10.08
C GLN A 169 14.92 0.74 -11.35
N LYS A 170 15.84 1.66 -11.69
CA LYS A 170 16.75 1.49 -12.83
C LYS A 170 17.65 0.27 -12.70
N LYS A 171 18.20 0.02 -11.50
CA LYS A 171 19.04 -1.16 -11.21
C LYS A 171 18.26 -2.46 -11.38
N LEU A 172 17.05 -2.53 -10.81
CA LEU A 172 16.21 -3.73 -10.93
C LEU A 172 15.82 -4.01 -12.38
N SER A 173 15.47 -2.97 -13.15
CA SER A 173 15.20 -3.09 -14.58
C SER A 173 16.43 -3.54 -15.37
N ALA A 174 17.62 -3.02 -15.05
CA ALA A 174 18.87 -3.43 -15.70
C ALA A 174 19.25 -4.89 -15.41
N SER A 175 18.94 -5.39 -14.22
CA SER A 175 19.17 -6.78 -13.82
C SER A 175 18.13 -7.78 -14.34
N GLY A 176 17.12 -7.32 -15.12
CA GLY A 176 16.04 -8.19 -15.61
C GLY A 176 15.06 -8.67 -14.53
N ILE A 177 15.18 -8.16 -13.31
CA ILE A 177 14.31 -8.46 -12.16
C ILE A 177 13.18 -7.40 -12.06
N GLY A 178 13.25 -6.33 -12.85
CA GLY A 178 12.25 -5.27 -12.89
C GLY A 178 10.93 -5.76 -13.49
N LEU A 179 9.88 -5.76 -12.67
CA LEU A 179 8.49 -6.12 -13.02
C LEU A 179 7.87 -5.30 -14.17
N LEU A 180 8.53 -4.25 -14.68
CA LEU A 180 7.95 -3.28 -15.61
C LEU A 180 8.98 -2.67 -16.57
N SER A 181 9.68 -3.48 -17.36
CA SER A 181 10.25 -2.97 -18.62
C SER A 181 9.39 -3.47 -19.79
N PRO A 182 8.68 -2.60 -20.54
CA PRO A 182 8.20 -3.00 -21.85
C PRO A 182 9.43 -3.16 -22.74
N SER A 183 9.97 -4.38 -22.79
CA SER A 183 10.99 -4.74 -23.77
C SER A 183 10.33 -4.79 -25.14
N ALA A 184 10.17 -3.63 -25.77
CA ALA A 184 9.92 -3.51 -27.20
C ALA A 184 11.24 -3.73 -27.95
N SER A 185 11.73 -4.97 -27.96
CA SER A 185 12.66 -5.40 -28.99
C SER A 185 12.65 -6.92 -29.12
N PRO A 186 12.23 -7.47 -30.28
CA PRO A 186 12.41 -8.89 -30.56
C PRO A 186 13.89 -9.09 -30.90
N ARG A 187 14.69 -9.57 -29.94
CA ARG A 187 16.03 -10.07 -30.28
C ARG A 187 15.91 -11.49 -30.84
N PRO A 188 16.57 -11.76 -31.99
CA PRO A 188 16.49 -13.05 -32.64
C PRO A 188 17.19 -14.12 -31.80
N SER A 189 16.52 -15.26 -31.72
CA SER A 189 17.07 -16.52 -31.22
C SER A 189 18.32 -16.89 -32.01
N THR A 190 19.47 -16.87 -31.33
CA THR A 190 20.66 -17.62 -31.75
C THR A 190 21.02 -18.56 -30.61
N TYR A 191 20.74 -19.84 -30.84
CA TYR A 191 21.40 -20.97 -30.20
C TYR A 191 22.91 -20.73 -30.17
N PHE A 192 23.52 -20.71 -28.98
CA PHE A 192 24.87 -21.22 -28.78
C PHE A 192 24.99 -21.87 -27.42
N ASP A 193 25.18 -23.18 -27.50
CA ASP A 193 25.68 -24.10 -26.52
C ASP A 193 27.13 -23.73 -26.14
N THR A 194 27.41 -23.61 -24.84
CA THR A 194 28.53 -24.25 -24.10
C THR A 194 28.96 -23.44 -22.87
N SER A 195 29.35 -24.20 -21.83
CA SER A 195 30.14 -23.83 -20.64
C SER A 195 29.43 -23.23 -19.42
N ARG A 196 29.00 -24.16 -18.56
CA ARG A 196 28.76 -24.04 -17.11
C ARG A 196 29.96 -23.39 -16.38
N PRO A 197 29.75 -22.42 -15.47
CA PRO A 197 30.74 -22.07 -14.44
C PRO A 197 30.53 -22.89 -13.15
N ALA A 198 31.65 -23.06 -12.44
CA ALA A 198 31.87 -23.91 -11.26
C ALA A 198 31.15 -23.43 -9.97
N PRO A 199 31.00 -24.31 -8.96
CA PRO A 199 30.34 -23.99 -7.69
C PRO A 199 31.30 -23.29 -6.71
N TYR A 200 30.70 -22.47 -5.84
CA TYR A 200 31.27 -21.88 -4.62
C TYR A 200 32.39 -20.84 -4.80
N THR A 201 32.00 -19.57 -4.67
CA THR A 201 32.85 -18.53 -4.09
C THR A 201 32.01 -17.80 -3.05
N ASP A 202 32.39 -17.97 -1.79
CA ASP A 202 31.92 -17.18 -0.66
C ASP A 202 32.27 -15.71 -0.89
N ASP A 203 31.24 -14.86 -0.97
CA ASP A 203 31.38 -13.42 -0.76
C ASP A 203 30.24 -12.98 0.18
N PRO A 204 30.51 -12.12 1.17
CA PRO A 204 29.60 -11.86 2.27
C PRO A 204 28.39 -11.07 1.77
N SER A 205 27.23 -11.74 1.78
CA SER A 205 25.94 -11.10 1.58
C SER A 205 25.72 -9.99 2.61
N PRO A 206 25.39 -8.75 2.21
CA PRO A 206 24.80 -7.80 3.14
C PRO A 206 23.42 -8.33 3.56
N SER A 207 23.26 -8.37 4.87
CA SER A 207 22.18 -8.99 5.63
C SER A 207 20.79 -8.87 5.02
N SER A 208 20.24 -10.03 4.75
CA SER A 208 18.81 -10.34 4.57
C SER A 208 17.94 -9.61 5.59
N TRP A 209 16.79 -9.13 5.12
CA TRP A 209 15.69 -8.63 5.93
C TRP A 209 15.20 -9.74 6.87
N GLU A 210 15.68 -9.74 8.11
CA GLU A 210 15.15 -10.59 9.18
C GLU A 210 13.77 -10.08 9.61
N LEU A 211 12.75 -10.49 8.86
CA LEU A 211 11.42 -10.79 9.40
C LEU A 211 11.53 -12.16 10.11
N GLY A 212 12.04 -12.15 11.33
CA GLY A 212 12.19 -13.34 12.16
C GLY A 212 11.81 -13.03 13.60
N GLY A 213 10.60 -13.42 13.98
CA GLY A 213 10.11 -13.32 15.36
C GLY A 213 11.08 -14.01 16.31
N ARG A 214 11.52 -13.27 17.33
CA ARG A 214 12.29 -13.86 18.43
C ARG A 214 11.32 -14.68 19.26
N GLY A 215 11.41 -16.00 19.09
CA GLY A 215 10.54 -16.99 19.70
C GLY A 215 10.55 -16.96 21.22
N HIS A 216 9.43 -17.41 21.77
CA HIS A 216 9.23 -17.76 23.16
C HIS A 216 10.38 -18.61 23.71
N VAL A 217 10.96 -18.17 24.82
CA VAL A 217 11.70 -19.06 25.73
C VAL A 217 10.68 -19.53 26.76
N CYS A 218 10.19 -20.77 26.59
CA CYS A 218 9.50 -21.50 27.65
C CYS A 218 10.51 -21.90 28.73
N HIS A 219 10.06 -21.79 29.99
CA HIS A 219 10.78 -22.20 31.19
C HIS A 219 11.30 -23.64 31.11
N ASP A 220 12.56 -23.83 31.49
CA ASP A 220 12.98 -25.06 32.18
C ASP A 220 12.98 -24.77 33.69
N VAL A 221 11.98 -25.32 34.36
CA VAL A 221 12.05 -25.60 35.80
C VAL A 221 12.95 -26.82 35.94
N LYS A 222 14.11 -26.63 36.58
CA LYS A 222 14.88 -27.75 37.11
C LYS A 222 15.29 -27.44 38.53
N ASP A 223 14.82 -28.32 39.40
CA ASP A 223 15.11 -28.41 40.82
C ASP A 223 16.60 -28.26 41.11
N ALA A 224 16.91 -27.44 42.11
CA ALA A 224 18.08 -27.64 42.95
C ALA A 224 17.66 -27.36 44.38
N ALA A 225 17.34 -28.45 45.07
CA ALA A 225 17.38 -28.52 46.51
C ALA A 225 18.81 -28.30 47.03
N ASP A 226 18.85 -27.85 48.28
CA ASP A 226 19.86 -28.05 49.31
C ASP A 226 20.99 -27.03 49.58
N ALA A 227 20.98 -26.62 50.86
CA ALA A 227 22.09 -26.25 51.76
C ALA A 227 22.82 -24.93 51.44
N HIS A 228 22.90 -23.93 52.32
CA HIS A 228 23.20 -23.94 53.76
C HIS A 228 22.77 -22.63 54.44
#